data_AF-A0A1E7EWC7-F1
#
_entry.id   AF-A0A1E7EWC7-F1
#
_cell.length_a   1.000
_cell.length_b   1.000
_cell.length_c   1.000
_cell.angle_alpha   90.00
_cell.angle_beta   90.00
_cell.angle_gamma   90.00
#
_symmetry.space_group_name_H-M   'P 1'
#
loop_
_entity.id
_entity.type
_entity.pdbx_description
1 polymer ?
#
loop_
_entity_poly.entity_id
_entity_poly.type
_entity_poly.pdbx_seq_one_letter_code
_entity_poly.pdbx_strand_id
1 'polypeptide(L)'
;MLGRNNNTKKRPPPPFLPPSIIVGDDSIAGRTRRQKRAIASKWDLQTPIIIEIISWLDQESLMNLSLVSKQLHSTITNEPGNKNKLYPVFEVTLRGSSTRRLFQILRNNFLNEEKKNKLQYYPRMRLNNVQESVFDRNSDYEIQQMTRDVRIDWITSLDISSSNSPSPTMATTGLPVYSPYKNYCNSPQYVLSKILPQLRELNFTKSGVVIDSEISKNCPLLEKLTADNLICFTLNGNNLRFCNNLKEIYVDHSSLNCIGSRQKDQISDLNNHHDIFMFHRCSKALERVSIRNMKFKGYLSVDDNYDDEDFTQNVLIKFVRNAPPSLHWFRSDLAPDNITMLRMERPGIELLN
;
A
#
# COMPACT_ATOMS: atom_id res chain seq x y z
N MET A 1 -7.42 -55.02 -4.82
CA MET A 1 -8.05 -53.69 -4.89
C MET A 1 -7.96 -53.18 -6.31
N LEU A 2 -9.09 -53.13 -7.02
CA LEU A 2 -9.17 -52.80 -8.44
C LEU A 2 -9.18 -51.28 -8.65
N GLY A 3 -8.22 -50.79 -9.44
CA GLY A 3 -8.13 -49.39 -9.86
C GLY A 3 -9.15 -49.03 -10.93
N ARG A 4 -9.92 -47.95 -10.70
CA ARG A 4 -10.83 -47.37 -11.69
C ARG A 4 -10.09 -46.33 -12.54
N ASN A 5 -9.96 -46.64 -13.82
CA ASN A 5 -9.40 -45.79 -14.86
C ASN A 5 -10.55 -45.03 -15.54
N ASN A 6 -10.70 -43.72 -15.29
CA ASN A 6 -11.73 -42.89 -15.91
C ASN A 6 -11.20 -42.26 -17.21
N ASN A 7 -11.34 -42.99 -18.32
CA ASN A 7 -11.13 -42.48 -19.67
C ASN A 7 -12.38 -41.72 -20.15
N THR A 8 -12.40 -40.40 -20.04
CA THR A 8 -13.40 -39.54 -20.67
C THR A 8 -13.08 -39.37 -22.16
N LYS A 9 -13.69 -40.22 -23.00
CA LYS A 9 -13.68 -40.07 -24.46
C LYS A 9 -14.38 -38.76 -24.84
N LYS A 10 -13.62 -37.80 -25.38
CA LYS A 10 -14.16 -36.60 -26.03
C LYS A 10 -14.89 -36.99 -27.32
N ARG A 11 -16.15 -36.57 -27.46
CA ARG A 11 -16.93 -36.73 -28.69
C ARG A 11 -16.36 -35.83 -29.80
N PRO A 12 -16.25 -36.31 -31.04
CA PRO A 12 -15.89 -35.47 -32.17
C PRO A 12 -17.01 -34.46 -32.50
N PRO A 13 -16.66 -33.27 -33.02
CA PRO A 13 -17.65 -32.29 -33.47
C PRO A 13 -18.46 -32.82 -34.67
N PRO A 14 -19.71 -32.37 -34.83
CA PRO A 14 -20.55 -32.79 -35.95
C PRO A 14 -19.98 -32.26 -37.28
N PRO A 15 -20.18 -33.00 -38.39
CA PRO A 15 -19.70 -32.59 -39.70
C PRO A 15 -20.42 -31.32 -40.18
N PHE A 16 -19.65 -30.40 -40.75
CA PHE A 16 -20.17 -29.22 -41.42
C PHE A 16 -21.02 -29.62 -42.63
N LEU A 17 -22.27 -29.18 -42.65
CA LEU A 17 -23.12 -29.28 -43.84
C LEU A 17 -22.60 -28.31 -44.91
N PRO A 18 -22.54 -28.72 -46.18
CA PRO A 18 -22.16 -27.83 -47.27
C PRO A 18 -23.26 -26.78 -47.52
N PRO A 19 -22.89 -25.58 -48.01
CA PRO A 19 -23.85 -24.54 -48.34
C PRO A 19 -24.74 -24.98 -49.49
N SER A 20 -26.06 -24.87 -49.29
CA SER A 20 -27.06 -25.03 -50.33
C SER A 20 -26.92 -23.91 -51.36
N ILE A 21 -26.62 -24.29 -52.59
CA ILE A 21 -26.68 -23.42 -53.77
C ILE A 21 -28.16 -23.21 -54.10
N ILE A 22 -28.68 -22.03 -53.80
CA ILE A 22 -29.98 -21.56 -54.29
C ILE A 22 -29.69 -20.69 -55.51
N VAL A 23 -30.10 -21.18 -56.67
CA VAL A 23 -30.11 -20.49 -57.96
C VAL A 23 -31.45 -19.79 -58.11
N GLY A 24 -31.41 -18.49 -58.48
CA GLY A 24 -32.52 -17.74 -59.07
C GLY A 24 -33.38 -16.96 -58.08
N ASP A 25 -33.13 -15.66 -57.95
CA ASP A 25 -33.97 -14.65 -58.62
C ASP A 25 -33.54 -13.24 -58.20
N ASP A 26 -33.47 -12.36 -59.19
CA ASP A 26 -33.13 -10.95 -59.06
C ASP A 26 -34.08 -10.22 -58.10
N SER A 27 -33.63 -10.00 -56.87
CA SER A 27 -34.23 -9.01 -55.98
C SER A 27 -33.16 -8.25 -55.21
N ILE A 28 -33.10 -6.96 -55.53
CA ILE A 28 -32.25 -5.94 -54.94
C ILE A 28 -32.61 -5.80 -53.45
N ALA A 29 -32.00 -6.61 -52.60
CA ALA A 29 -32.03 -6.42 -51.15
C ALA A 29 -30.87 -5.49 -50.77
N GLY A 30 -31.16 -4.18 -50.76
CA GLY A 30 -30.25 -3.14 -50.31
C GLY A 30 -29.68 -3.48 -48.92
N ARG A 31 -28.37 -3.76 -48.87
CA ARG A 31 -27.59 -3.74 -47.63
C ARG A 31 -27.72 -2.33 -47.04
N THR A 32 -28.68 -2.14 -46.14
CA THR A 32 -28.68 -1.03 -45.20
C THR A 32 -27.50 -1.25 -44.26
N ARG A 33 -26.33 -0.82 -44.74
CA ARG A 33 -25.16 -0.52 -43.93
C ARG A 33 -25.64 0.55 -42.95
N ARG A 34 -26.20 0.11 -41.82
CA ARG A 34 -26.57 0.95 -40.67
C ARG A 34 -25.36 1.81 -40.41
N GLN A 35 -25.40 3.05 -40.90
CA GLN A 35 -24.54 4.12 -40.41
C GLN A 35 -24.90 4.23 -38.94
N LYS A 36 -24.16 3.50 -38.09
CA LYS A 36 -24.01 3.89 -36.70
C LYS A 36 -23.39 5.28 -36.79
N ARG A 37 -24.22 6.32 -36.85
CA ARG A 37 -23.80 7.67 -36.50
C ARG A 37 -23.23 7.50 -35.11
N ALA A 38 -21.90 7.50 -35.02
CA ALA A 38 -21.22 7.57 -33.76
C ALA A 38 -21.58 8.95 -33.19
N ILE A 39 -22.65 9.00 -32.40
CA ILE A 39 -22.95 10.13 -31.52
C ILE A 39 -21.94 10.03 -30.37
N ALA A 40 -20.66 10.15 -30.69
CA ALA A 40 -19.69 10.58 -29.71
C ALA A 40 -19.76 12.10 -29.81
N SER A 41 -20.60 12.71 -28.98
CA SER A 41 -20.64 14.15 -28.82
C SER A 41 -19.22 14.60 -28.49
N LYS A 42 -18.59 15.30 -29.43
CA LYS A 42 -17.32 15.97 -29.20
C LYS A 42 -17.55 16.91 -28.02
N TRP A 43 -16.69 16.86 -27.01
CA TRP A 43 -16.78 17.78 -25.90
C TRP A 43 -16.42 19.16 -26.45
N ASP A 44 -17.42 20.03 -26.57
CA ASP A 44 -17.27 21.43 -27.03
C ASP A 44 -16.90 22.37 -25.88
N LEU A 45 -16.19 21.83 -24.88
CA LEU A 45 -15.62 22.59 -23.77
C LEU A 45 -14.18 22.96 -24.11
N GLN A 46 -13.75 24.14 -23.65
CA GLN A 46 -12.36 24.54 -23.77
C GLN A 46 -11.46 23.60 -22.95
N THR A 47 -10.30 23.24 -23.50
CA THR A 47 -9.34 22.32 -22.85
C THR A 47 -9.04 22.66 -21.39
N PRO A 48 -8.87 23.93 -20.98
CA PRO A 48 -8.62 24.26 -19.57
C PRO A 48 -9.76 23.85 -18.63
N ILE A 49 -11.02 23.99 -19.07
CA ILE A 49 -12.20 23.58 -18.28
C ILE A 49 -12.21 22.06 -18.12
N ILE A 50 -11.89 21.33 -19.19
CA ILE A 50 -11.80 19.86 -19.15
C ILE A 50 -10.68 19.42 -18.20
N ILE A 51 -9.50 20.04 -18.27
CA ILE A 51 -8.37 19.74 -17.36
C ILE A 51 -8.76 20.01 -15.91
N GLU A 52 -9.43 21.13 -15.63
CA GLU A 52 -9.91 21.45 -14.29
C GLU A 52 -10.85 20.36 -13.80
N ILE A 53 -11.90 20.00 -14.56
CA ILE A 53 -12.84 18.91 -14.19
C ILE A 53 -12.10 17.59 -13.92
N ILE A 54 -11.19 17.20 -14.82
CA ILE A 54 -10.37 15.97 -14.69
C ILE A 54 -9.53 16.01 -13.42
N SER A 55 -9.04 17.18 -13.01
CA SER A 55 -8.20 17.32 -11.83
C SER A 55 -8.94 17.01 -10.51
N TRP A 56 -10.28 17.10 -10.51
CA TRP A 56 -11.14 16.77 -9.37
C TRP A 56 -11.55 15.29 -9.30
N LEU A 57 -11.28 14.50 -10.35
CA LEU A 57 -11.66 13.09 -10.39
C LEU A 57 -10.65 12.20 -9.64
N ASP A 58 -11.11 11.11 -9.05
CA ASP A 58 -10.20 10.09 -8.50
C ASP A 58 -9.62 9.19 -9.61
N GLN A 59 -8.64 8.35 -9.26
CA GLN A 59 -7.96 7.49 -10.23
C GLN A 59 -8.89 6.47 -10.89
N GLU A 60 -9.91 5.98 -10.18
CA GLU A 60 -10.89 5.04 -10.72
C GLU A 60 -11.81 5.73 -11.74
N SER A 61 -12.33 6.92 -11.41
CA SER A 61 -13.13 7.73 -12.31
C SER A 61 -12.33 8.15 -13.54
N LEU A 62 -11.07 8.53 -13.39
CA LEU A 62 -10.18 8.83 -14.51
C LEU A 62 -9.98 7.61 -15.41
N MET A 63 -9.78 6.42 -14.84
CA MET A 63 -9.59 5.20 -15.60
C MET A 63 -10.85 4.92 -16.43
N ASN A 64 -12.02 4.91 -15.79
CA ASN A 64 -13.30 4.71 -16.45
C ASN A 64 -13.55 5.75 -17.55
N LEU A 65 -13.26 7.02 -17.29
CA LEU A 65 -13.41 8.11 -18.25
C LEU A 65 -12.50 7.92 -19.48
N SER A 66 -11.27 7.43 -19.25
CA SER A 66 -10.31 7.16 -20.32
C SER A 66 -10.71 5.97 -21.20
N LEU A 67 -11.45 4.99 -20.66
CA LEU A 67 -11.95 3.84 -21.40
C LEU A 67 -13.12 4.20 -22.32
N VAL A 68 -13.96 5.16 -21.91
CA VAL A 68 -15.16 5.54 -22.67
C VAL A 68 -14.92 6.65 -23.69
N SER A 69 -13.86 7.45 -23.57
CA SER A 69 -13.58 8.58 -24.46
C SER A 69 -12.10 8.69 -24.85
N LYS A 70 -11.81 8.48 -26.14
CA LYS A 70 -10.46 8.68 -26.72
C LYS A 70 -9.98 10.12 -26.58
N GLN A 71 -10.88 11.09 -26.71
CA GLN A 71 -10.55 12.51 -26.54
C GLN A 71 -10.05 12.77 -25.12
N LEU A 72 -10.81 12.31 -24.12
CA LEU A 72 -10.42 12.48 -22.72
C LEU A 72 -9.19 11.65 -22.37
N HIS A 73 -9.03 10.44 -22.91
CA HIS A 73 -7.80 9.67 -22.75
C HIS A 73 -6.57 10.45 -23.24
N SER A 74 -6.64 11.08 -24.42
CA SER A 74 -5.55 11.92 -24.94
C SER A 74 -5.31 13.15 -24.04
N THR A 75 -6.37 13.80 -23.56
CA THR A 75 -6.25 14.95 -22.64
C THR A 75 -5.57 14.52 -21.33
N ILE A 76 -5.99 13.39 -20.75
CA ILE A 76 -5.46 12.89 -19.48
C ILE A 76 -3.97 12.52 -19.60
N THR A 77 -3.57 11.93 -20.73
CA THR A 77 -2.21 11.40 -20.93
C THR A 77 -1.21 12.43 -21.44
N ASN A 78 -1.62 13.35 -22.33
CA ASN A 78 -0.69 14.19 -23.08
C ASN A 78 -0.69 15.67 -22.67
N GLU A 79 -1.72 16.17 -21.96
CA GLU A 79 -1.78 17.61 -21.65
C GLU A 79 -0.87 17.98 -20.47
N PRO A 80 0.09 18.92 -20.66
CA PRO A 80 1.09 19.26 -19.65
C PRO A 80 0.48 19.96 -18.41
N GLY A 81 -0.69 20.58 -18.55
CA GLY A 81 -1.40 21.23 -17.44
C GLY A 81 -2.15 20.25 -16.52
N ASN A 82 -2.30 18.98 -16.92
CA ASN A 82 -3.03 18.01 -16.11
C ASN A 82 -2.17 17.51 -14.93
N LYS A 83 -2.49 17.99 -13.72
CA LYS A 83 -1.87 17.54 -12.48
C LYS A 83 -2.27 16.09 -12.13
N ASN A 84 -3.42 15.63 -12.61
CA ASN A 84 -4.00 14.34 -12.25
C ASN A 84 -3.75 13.31 -13.37
N LYS A 85 -2.54 12.74 -13.35
CA LYS A 85 -2.12 11.72 -14.30
C LYS A 85 -2.69 10.37 -13.93
N LEU A 86 -3.01 9.55 -14.93
CA LEU A 86 -3.34 8.14 -14.73
C LEU A 86 -2.08 7.37 -14.36
N TYR A 87 -2.09 6.72 -13.21
CA TYR A 87 -1.02 5.82 -12.80
C TYR A 87 -1.48 4.38 -13.01
N PRO A 88 -0.94 3.66 -14.00
CA PRO A 88 -1.29 2.26 -14.17
C PRO A 88 -0.84 1.45 -12.94
N VAL A 89 -1.74 0.60 -12.45
CA VAL A 89 -1.55 -0.22 -11.24
C VAL A 89 -1.41 -1.69 -11.63
N PHE A 90 -0.33 -2.33 -11.19
CA PHE A 90 -0.16 -3.76 -11.29
C PHE A 90 -0.85 -4.43 -10.10
N GLU A 91 -2.04 -4.97 -10.36
CA GLU A 91 -2.84 -5.63 -9.34
C GLU A 91 -2.56 -7.14 -9.26
N VAL A 92 -2.35 -7.63 -8.05
CA VAL A 92 -2.21 -9.07 -7.77
C VAL A 92 -3.20 -9.46 -6.69
N THR A 93 -4.12 -10.35 -7.03
CA THR A 93 -5.15 -10.84 -6.10
C THR A 93 -4.76 -12.19 -5.50
N LEU A 94 -4.70 -12.24 -4.17
CA LEU A 94 -4.27 -13.41 -3.40
C LEU A 94 -5.47 -14.21 -2.86
N ARG A 95 -6.23 -14.90 -3.72
CA ARG A 95 -7.35 -15.73 -3.25
C ARG A 95 -6.84 -17.05 -2.66
N GLY A 96 -6.83 -17.16 -1.33
CA GLY A 96 -6.39 -18.37 -0.61
C GLY A 96 -4.97 -18.80 -0.94
N SER A 97 -4.17 -17.87 -1.48
CA SER A 97 -2.84 -18.16 -1.98
C SER A 97 -1.81 -17.86 -0.93
N SER A 98 -0.80 -18.72 -0.85
CA SER A 98 0.27 -18.54 0.11
C SER A 98 1.30 -17.52 -0.34
N THR A 99 2.12 -17.03 0.60
CA THR A 99 3.26 -16.14 0.33
C THR A 99 4.13 -16.70 -0.80
N ARG A 100 4.40 -18.01 -0.80
CA ARG A 100 5.17 -18.69 -1.85
C ARG A 100 4.52 -18.58 -3.23
N ARG A 101 3.19 -18.69 -3.31
CA ARG A 101 2.47 -18.58 -4.58
C ARG A 101 2.53 -17.16 -5.14
N LEU A 102 2.44 -16.13 -4.30
CA LEU A 102 2.67 -14.74 -4.71
C LEU A 102 4.04 -14.61 -5.38
N PHE A 103 5.10 -15.10 -4.75
CA PHE A 103 6.46 -15.02 -5.31
C PHE A 103 6.64 -15.81 -6.60
N GLN A 104 6.01 -16.98 -6.72
CA GLN A 104 6.00 -17.72 -7.98
C GLN A 104 5.37 -16.91 -9.11
N ILE A 105 4.25 -16.21 -8.85
CA ILE A 105 3.59 -15.37 -9.84
C ILE A 105 4.51 -14.21 -10.26
N LEU A 106 5.09 -13.51 -9.28
CA LEU A 106 6.00 -12.38 -9.55
C LEU A 106 7.24 -12.83 -10.32
N ARG A 107 7.86 -13.93 -9.89
CA ARG A 107 9.04 -14.51 -10.55
C ARG A 107 8.71 -14.97 -11.97
N ASN A 108 7.60 -15.66 -12.19
CA ASN A 108 7.22 -16.12 -13.53
C ASN A 108 6.91 -14.96 -14.49
N ASN A 109 6.32 -13.87 -13.98
CA ASN A 109 6.10 -12.67 -14.77
C ASN A 109 7.42 -11.94 -15.06
N PHE A 110 8.38 -11.95 -14.13
CA PHE A 110 9.66 -11.30 -14.29
C PHE A 110 10.62 -12.06 -15.22
N LEU A 111 10.64 -13.38 -15.16
CA LEU A 111 11.47 -14.23 -16.03
C LEU A 111 10.96 -14.27 -17.47
N ASN A 112 9.71 -13.84 -17.71
CA ASN A 112 9.17 -13.70 -19.06
C ASN A 112 9.43 -12.27 -19.55
N GLU A 113 10.40 -12.10 -20.46
CA GLU A 113 10.80 -10.77 -20.97
C GLU A 113 9.65 -9.96 -21.59
N GLU A 114 8.73 -10.60 -22.32
CA GLU A 114 7.57 -9.90 -22.88
C GLU A 114 6.67 -9.33 -21.79
N LYS A 115 6.37 -10.12 -20.76
CA LYS A 115 5.57 -9.67 -19.60
C LYS A 115 6.31 -8.63 -18.79
N LYS A 116 7.60 -8.83 -18.52
CA LYS A 116 8.46 -7.88 -17.82
C LYS A 116 8.44 -6.50 -18.50
N ASN A 117 8.62 -6.45 -19.82
CA ASN A 117 8.57 -5.21 -20.59
C ASN A 117 7.20 -4.52 -20.50
N LYS A 118 6.11 -5.29 -20.45
CA LYS A 118 4.77 -4.74 -20.22
C LYS A 118 4.58 -4.25 -18.78
N LEU A 119 5.15 -4.95 -17.79
CA LEU A 119 5.00 -4.61 -16.38
C LEU A 119 5.79 -3.37 -15.98
N GLN A 120 6.85 -3.01 -16.71
CA GLN A 120 7.62 -1.77 -16.47
C GLN A 120 6.79 -0.50 -16.58
N TYR A 121 5.67 -0.53 -17.30
CA TYR A 121 4.76 0.61 -17.41
C TYR A 121 3.93 0.86 -16.15
N TYR A 122 3.92 -0.06 -15.19
CA TYR A 122 3.11 0.02 -13.97
C TYR A 122 4.01 0.42 -12.80
N PRO A 123 4.08 1.70 -12.39
CA PRO A 123 4.94 2.11 -11.27
C PRO A 123 4.32 1.81 -9.90
N ARG A 124 3.05 1.43 -9.85
CA ARG A 124 2.31 1.11 -8.63
C ARG A 124 1.93 -0.35 -8.59
N MET A 125 2.10 -0.99 -7.45
CA MET A 125 1.66 -2.36 -7.20
C MET A 125 0.58 -2.35 -6.13
N ARG A 126 -0.50 -3.11 -6.35
CA ARG A 126 -1.55 -3.33 -5.35
C ARG A 126 -1.71 -4.82 -5.09
N LEU A 127 -1.67 -5.21 -3.81
CA LEU A 127 -1.95 -6.56 -3.36
C LEU A 127 -3.34 -6.63 -2.73
N ASN A 128 -4.26 -7.31 -3.40
CA ASN A 128 -5.62 -7.49 -2.92
C ASN A 128 -5.73 -8.77 -2.08
N ASN A 129 -6.58 -8.73 -1.05
CA ASN A 129 -6.94 -9.85 -0.17
C ASN A 129 -5.77 -10.45 0.63
N VAL A 130 -4.82 -9.62 1.07
CA VAL A 130 -3.67 -10.13 1.84
C VAL A 130 -4.08 -10.75 3.19
N GLN A 131 -5.15 -10.27 3.82
CA GLN A 131 -5.65 -10.83 5.08
C GLN A 131 -6.22 -12.26 4.95
N GLU A 132 -6.71 -12.65 3.77
CA GLU A 132 -7.23 -14.01 3.53
C GLU A 132 -6.10 -15.03 3.32
N SER A 133 -4.87 -14.56 3.15
CA SER A 133 -3.73 -15.44 2.88
C SER A 133 -3.19 -16.06 4.17
N VAL A 134 -3.02 -17.38 4.15
CA VAL A 134 -2.21 -18.07 5.16
C VAL A 134 -0.76 -17.73 4.88
N PHE A 135 -0.11 -17.01 5.79
CA PHE A 135 1.32 -16.74 5.69
C PHE A 135 2.09 -18.03 5.91
N ASP A 136 2.63 -18.59 4.82
CA ASP A 136 3.53 -19.74 4.87
C ASP A 136 4.73 -19.43 5.77
N ARG A 137 5.09 -20.38 6.62
CA ARG A 137 6.38 -20.35 7.32
C ARG A 137 7.49 -20.64 6.32
N ASN A 138 8.15 -19.60 5.83
CA ASN A 138 9.31 -19.73 4.95
C ASN A 138 10.56 -19.37 5.76
N SER A 139 11.58 -20.21 5.65
CA SER A 139 12.90 -19.88 6.21
C SER A 139 13.53 -18.70 5.47
N ASP A 140 14.42 -17.96 6.14
CA ASP A 140 15.20 -16.89 5.49
C ASP A 140 15.96 -17.38 4.25
N TYR A 141 16.44 -18.63 4.28
CA TYR A 141 17.09 -19.27 3.13
C TYR A 141 16.13 -19.45 1.96
N GLU A 142 14.93 -19.98 2.18
CA GLU A 142 13.91 -20.10 1.13
C GLU A 142 13.52 -18.75 0.55
N ILE A 143 13.34 -17.75 1.41
CA ILE A 143 13.07 -16.36 1.00
C ILE A 143 14.19 -15.86 0.11
N GLN A 144 15.45 -16.03 0.54
CA GLN A 144 16.62 -15.64 -0.24
C GLN A 144 16.63 -16.33 -1.62
N GLN A 145 16.34 -17.63 -1.69
CA GLN A 145 16.28 -18.36 -2.96
C GLN A 145 15.09 -17.94 -3.85
N MET A 146 13.96 -17.56 -3.26
CA MET A 146 12.79 -17.07 -3.98
C MET A 146 13.02 -15.68 -4.57
N THR A 147 13.70 -14.80 -3.83
CA THR A 147 14.04 -13.44 -4.26
C THR A 147 15.29 -13.38 -5.12
N ARG A 148 16.06 -14.47 -5.18
CA ARG A 148 17.26 -14.55 -6.01
C ARG A 148 16.88 -14.28 -7.47
N ASP A 149 17.58 -13.33 -8.09
CA ASP A 149 17.42 -12.92 -9.48
C ASP A 149 16.09 -12.20 -9.80
N VAL A 150 15.28 -11.86 -8.78
CA VAL A 150 14.05 -11.07 -8.96
C VAL A 150 14.26 -9.69 -8.38
N ARG A 151 14.31 -8.67 -9.24
CA ARG A 151 14.45 -7.28 -8.85
C ARG A 151 13.58 -6.39 -9.72
N ILE A 152 12.61 -5.73 -9.11
CA ILE A 152 11.56 -4.97 -9.77
C ILE A 152 11.80 -3.49 -9.45
N ASP A 153 12.69 -2.86 -10.22
CA ASP A 153 13.15 -1.47 -9.97
C ASP A 153 12.14 -0.39 -10.39
N TRP A 154 11.11 -0.73 -11.16
CA TRP A 154 10.16 0.27 -11.67
C TRP A 154 8.96 0.49 -10.75
N ILE A 155 8.75 -0.36 -9.74
CA ILE A 155 7.68 -0.17 -8.75
C ILE A 155 8.18 0.77 -7.66
N THR A 156 7.53 1.93 -7.56
CA THR A 156 7.85 2.97 -6.58
C THR A 156 6.78 3.13 -5.52
N SER A 157 5.60 2.52 -5.69
CA SER A 157 4.49 2.60 -4.75
C SER A 157 3.87 1.23 -4.55
N LEU A 158 3.72 0.81 -3.29
CA LEU A 158 3.14 -0.48 -2.91
C LEU A 158 1.96 -0.28 -1.97
N ASP A 159 0.81 -0.79 -2.39
CA ASP A 159 -0.44 -0.76 -1.63
C ASP A 159 -0.83 -2.18 -1.21
N ILE A 160 -0.80 -2.42 0.11
CA ILE A 160 -1.21 -3.66 0.77
C ILE A 160 -2.39 -3.36 1.71
N SER A 161 -3.12 -2.28 1.45
CA SER A 161 -4.28 -1.95 2.24
C SER A 161 -5.35 -3.02 2.11
N SER A 162 -6.07 -3.25 3.22
CA SER A 162 -7.23 -4.13 3.23
C SER A 162 -8.50 -3.29 3.26
N SER A 163 -9.46 -3.61 2.40
CA SER A 163 -10.80 -3.04 2.48
C SER A 163 -11.53 -3.47 3.75
N ASN A 164 -11.21 -4.66 4.25
CA ASN A 164 -11.85 -5.25 5.41
C ASN A 164 -11.11 -4.78 6.66
N SER A 165 -11.87 -4.17 7.58
CA SER A 165 -11.36 -3.97 8.95
C SER A 165 -10.96 -5.34 9.49
N PRO A 166 -9.76 -5.49 10.08
CA PRO A 166 -9.41 -6.74 10.75
C PRO A 166 -10.52 -7.06 11.76
N SER A 167 -11.01 -8.30 11.71
CA SER A 167 -11.99 -8.76 12.70
C SER A 167 -11.36 -8.60 14.10
N PRO A 168 -12.06 -8.00 15.08
CA PRO A 168 -11.57 -7.84 16.44
C PRO A 168 -11.05 -9.15 17.04
N THR A 169 -11.60 -10.29 16.60
CA THR A 169 -11.25 -11.63 17.07
C THR A 169 -9.78 -11.99 16.85
N MET A 170 -9.13 -11.48 15.79
CA MET A 170 -7.69 -11.68 15.60
C MET A 170 -6.84 -10.81 16.52
N ALA A 171 -7.34 -9.65 16.95
CA ALA A 171 -6.61 -8.75 17.84
C ALA A 171 -6.55 -9.27 19.28
N THR A 172 -7.59 -9.99 19.74
CA THR A 172 -7.72 -10.44 21.14
C THR A 172 -7.15 -11.83 21.40
N THR A 173 -7.25 -12.76 20.44
CA THR A 173 -6.78 -14.16 20.65
C THR A 173 -5.45 -14.46 19.97
N GLY A 174 -4.96 -13.51 19.17
CA GLY A 174 -3.78 -13.65 18.35
C GLY A 174 -2.90 -12.42 18.46
N LEU A 175 -2.33 -12.15 19.65
CA LEU A 175 -0.92 -11.76 19.62
C LEU A 175 -0.27 -12.78 18.68
N PRO A 176 0.34 -12.40 17.55
CA PRO A 176 1.14 -13.35 16.79
C PRO A 176 2.11 -13.85 17.83
N VAL A 177 1.89 -15.06 18.36
CA VAL A 177 2.59 -15.58 19.53
C VAL A 177 4.01 -15.24 19.22
N TYR A 178 4.55 -14.28 19.98
CA TYR A 178 5.81 -13.63 19.65
C TYR A 178 6.79 -14.73 19.97
N SER A 179 6.93 -15.65 19.02
CA SER A 179 7.58 -16.90 19.23
C SER A 179 9.00 -16.43 19.41
N PRO A 180 9.57 -16.56 20.61
CA PRO A 180 10.89 -16.00 20.88
C PRO A 180 11.96 -16.62 19.95
N TYR A 181 11.58 -17.66 19.21
CA TYR A 181 12.22 -18.16 18.00
C TYR A 181 12.13 -17.16 16.82
N LYS A 182 13.01 -16.15 16.88
CA LYS A 182 13.34 -15.06 15.95
C LYS A 182 13.43 -15.33 14.43
N ASN A 183 13.14 -16.53 13.91
CA ASN A 183 13.56 -16.91 12.56
C ASN A 183 12.44 -16.99 11.51
N TYR A 184 11.27 -16.43 11.80
CA TYR A 184 10.12 -16.53 10.90
C TYR A 184 9.57 -15.15 10.50
N CYS A 185 10.36 -14.40 9.72
CA CYS A 185 9.90 -13.21 9.01
C CYS A 185 9.06 -13.64 7.78
N ASN A 186 7.85 -14.14 8.01
CA ASN A 186 7.00 -14.72 6.96
C ASN A 186 6.11 -13.72 6.23
N SER A 187 6.27 -12.44 6.55
CA SER A 187 5.34 -11.45 6.06
C SER A 187 5.66 -11.11 4.60
N PRO A 188 4.64 -10.98 3.72
CA PRO A 188 4.86 -10.58 2.34
C PRO A 188 5.69 -9.31 2.23
N GLN A 189 5.60 -8.39 3.19
CA GLN A 189 6.36 -7.15 3.17
C GLN A 189 7.87 -7.38 3.26
N TYR A 190 8.31 -8.34 4.08
CA TYR A 190 9.74 -8.65 4.17
C TYR A 190 10.27 -9.10 2.80
N VAL A 191 9.59 -10.03 2.16
CA VAL A 191 10.03 -10.56 0.87
C VAL A 191 9.84 -9.53 -0.25
N LEU A 192 8.75 -8.76 -0.25
CA LEU A 192 8.52 -7.67 -1.22
C LEU A 192 9.58 -6.57 -1.08
N SER A 193 10.00 -6.24 0.14
CA SER A 193 11.05 -5.24 0.36
C SER A 193 12.36 -5.62 -0.35
N LYS A 194 12.69 -6.92 -0.41
CA LYS A 194 13.90 -7.41 -1.09
C LYS A 194 13.84 -7.28 -2.62
N ILE A 195 12.66 -7.30 -3.22
CA ILE A 195 12.50 -7.23 -4.67
C ILE A 195 12.09 -5.85 -5.17
N LEU A 196 11.72 -4.91 -4.29
CA LEU A 196 11.27 -3.55 -4.61
C LEU A 196 12.23 -2.49 -4.03
N PRO A 197 13.50 -2.42 -4.48
CA PRO A 197 14.48 -1.52 -3.87
C PRO A 197 14.24 -0.03 -4.15
N GLN A 198 13.44 0.29 -5.17
CA GLN A 198 13.08 1.66 -5.56
C GLN A 198 11.78 2.15 -4.91
N LEU A 199 11.27 1.44 -3.90
CA LEU A 199 10.03 1.78 -3.23
C LEU A 199 10.14 3.12 -2.49
N ARG A 200 9.22 4.04 -2.79
CA ARG A 200 9.10 5.38 -2.21
C ARG A 200 7.83 5.55 -1.38
N GLU A 201 6.76 4.88 -1.76
CA GLU A 201 5.47 4.95 -1.05
C GLU A 201 5.03 3.56 -0.61
N LEU A 202 4.57 3.45 0.63
CA LEU A 202 4.13 2.19 1.20
C LEU A 202 2.84 2.40 2.01
N ASN A 203 1.79 1.66 1.63
CA ASN A 203 0.49 1.71 2.30
C ASN A 203 0.12 0.35 2.91
N PHE A 204 -0.12 0.35 4.22
CA PHE A 204 -0.50 -0.80 5.05
C PHE A 204 -1.83 -0.61 5.79
N THR A 205 -2.64 0.38 5.41
CA THR A 205 -3.94 0.65 6.05
C THR A 205 -4.76 -0.62 6.25
N LYS A 206 -5.12 -0.90 7.51
CA LYS A 206 -5.92 -2.06 7.93
C LYS A 206 -5.30 -3.42 7.61
N SER A 207 -4.04 -3.52 7.23
CA SER A 207 -3.43 -4.81 6.89
C SER A 207 -3.18 -5.72 8.10
N GLY A 208 -3.18 -5.18 9.33
CA GLY A 208 -2.84 -5.92 10.56
C GLY A 208 -1.37 -6.32 10.63
N VAL A 209 -0.53 -5.70 9.80
CA VAL A 209 0.86 -6.05 9.57
C VAL A 209 1.80 -5.28 10.50
N VAL A 210 2.86 -5.95 10.95
CA VAL A 210 3.99 -5.34 11.65
C VAL A 210 5.03 -4.83 10.66
N ILE A 211 5.53 -3.60 10.85
CA ILE A 211 6.60 -3.05 10.02
C ILE A 211 7.95 -3.62 10.48
N ASP A 212 8.53 -4.50 9.67
CA ASP A 212 9.87 -5.04 9.92
C ASP A 212 10.95 -3.98 9.61
N SER A 213 11.99 -3.95 10.44
CA SER A 213 13.23 -3.19 10.17
C SER A 213 13.87 -3.50 8.82
N GLU A 214 13.65 -4.70 8.30
CA GLU A 214 14.15 -5.14 6.99
C GLU A 214 13.57 -4.33 5.84
N ILE A 215 12.34 -3.81 5.96
CA ILE A 215 11.76 -2.90 4.95
C ILE A 215 12.67 -1.68 4.80
N SER A 216 13.10 -1.08 5.91
CA SER A 216 13.95 0.10 5.84
C SER A 216 15.34 -0.17 5.28
N LYS A 217 15.88 -1.37 5.49
CA LYS A 217 17.17 -1.79 4.91
C LYS A 217 17.09 -1.97 3.40
N ASN A 218 16.02 -2.61 2.93
CA ASN A 218 15.89 -2.98 1.52
C ASN A 218 15.25 -1.86 0.67
N CYS A 219 14.51 -0.94 1.28
CA CYS A 219 13.85 0.19 0.63
C CYS A 219 14.36 1.54 1.21
N PRO A 220 15.64 1.90 1.04
CA PRO A 220 16.22 3.11 1.63
C PRO A 220 15.66 4.42 1.02
N LEU A 221 14.97 4.32 -0.11
CA LEU A 221 14.33 5.44 -0.81
C LEU A 221 12.89 5.71 -0.35
N LEU A 222 12.42 5.04 0.70
CA LEU A 222 11.07 5.24 1.20
C LEU A 222 10.87 6.69 1.67
N GLU A 223 9.89 7.37 1.09
CA GLU A 223 9.52 8.77 1.34
C GLU A 223 8.21 8.87 2.11
N LYS A 224 7.29 7.92 1.91
CA LYS A 224 5.94 7.97 2.49
C LYS A 224 5.54 6.61 3.05
N LEU A 225 5.12 6.61 4.30
CA LEU A 225 4.49 5.49 4.97
C LEU A 225 3.07 5.87 5.38
N THR A 226 2.11 5.07 4.95
CA THR A 226 0.73 5.13 5.41
C THR A 226 0.36 3.81 6.04
N ALA A 227 -0.10 3.86 7.28
CA ALA A 227 -0.72 2.76 7.97
C ALA A 227 -1.85 3.32 8.83
N ASP A 228 -2.87 2.52 9.04
CA ASP A 228 -4.00 2.87 9.89
C ASP A 228 -4.42 1.58 10.56
N ASN A 229 -4.65 1.65 11.87
CA ASN A 229 -4.84 0.46 12.70
C ASN A 229 -3.66 -0.52 12.61
N LEU A 230 -2.43 0.02 12.66
CA LEU A 230 -1.21 -0.77 12.68
C LEU A 230 -0.91 -1.27 14.10
N ILE A 231 -0.50 -2.53 14.20
CA ILE A 231 -0.05 -3.14 15.45
C ILE A 231 1.48 -3.23 15.38
N CYS A 232 2.18 -2.74 16.40
CA CYS A 232 3.63 -2.91 16.58
C CYS A 232 4.48 -2.07 15.62
N PHE A 233 4.58 -0.77 15.92
CA PHE A 233 5.66 0.09 15.44
C PHE A 233 6.47 0.58 16.62
N THR A 234 7.81 0.56 16.54
CA THR A 234 8.64 1.05 17.64
C THR A 234 8.53 2.55 17.75
N LEU A 235 8.23 3.03 18.96
CA LEU A 235 8.00 4.45 19.23
C LEU A 235 9.14 5.38 18.79
N ASN A 236 10.38 4.92 18.91
CA ASN A 236 11.57 5.68 18.51
C ASN A 236 11.83 5.68 16.99
N GLY A 237 11.03 4.96 16.19
CA GLY A 237 11.21 4.83 14.75
C GLY A 237 12.35 3.89 14.34
N ASN A 238 12.79 2.98 15.21
CA ASN A 238 13.91 2.08 14.90
C ASN A 238 13.65 1.19 13.68
N ASN A 239 12.39 0.82 13.43
CA ASN A 239 12.01 0.04 12.24
C ASN A 239 12.25 0.79 10.92
N LEU A 240 12.34 2.13 10.94
CA LEU A 240 12.53 2.97 9.75
C LEU A 240 13.88 3.71 9.75
N ARG A 241 14.83 3.30 10.60
CA ARG A 241 16.10 4.03 10.80
C ARG A 241 16.98 4.16 9.56
N PHE A 242 16.77 3.31 8.55
CA PHE A 242 17.52 3.32 7.30
C PHE A 242 16.81 4.11 6.18
N CYS A 243 15.55 4.52 6.38
CA CYS A 243 14.79 5.37 5.45
C CYS A 243 15.15 6.84 5.67
N ASN A 244 16.35 7.27 5.25
CA ASN A 244 16.79 8.66 5.45
C ASN A 244 15.96 9.69 4.66
N ASN A 245 15.20 9.24 3.65
CA ASN A 245 14.35 10.08 2.81
C ASN A 245 12.89 10.12 3.27
N LEU A 246 12.56 9.54 4.42
CA LEU A 246 11.19 9.48 4.91
C LEU A 246 10.69 10.89 5.26
N LYS A 247 9.70 11.36 4.48
CA LYS A 247 9.07 12.69 4.58
C LYS A 247 7.70 12.63 5.24
N GLU A 248 6.96 11.56 4.98
CA GLU A 248 5.57 11.46 5.42
C GLU A 248 5.31 10.18 6.21
N ILE A 249 4.71 10.33 7.40
CA ILE A 249 4.22 9.21 8.21
C ILE A 249 2.75 9.48 8.55
N TYR A 250 1.87 8.56 8.17
CA TYR A 250 0.48 8.53 8.62
C TYR A 250 0.27 7.20 9.33
N VAL A 251 0.08 7.22 10.65
CA VAL A 251 -0.11 6.03 11.49
C VAL A 251 -1.25 6.24 12.48
N ASP A 252 -2.35 6.80 12.00
CA ASP A 252 -3.55 7.03 12.81
C ASP A 252 -4.12 5.70 13.34
N HIS A 253 -4.84 5.76 14.47
CA HIS A 253 -5.50 4.64 15.14
C HIS A 253 -4.59 3.44 15.42
N SER A 254 -3.28 3.64 15.46
CA SER A 254 -2.29 2.57 15.58
C SER A 254 -1.83 2.39 17.02
N SER A 255 -1.36 1.19 17.35
CA SER A 255 -0.79 0.89 18.68
C SER A 255 0.72 0.71 18.56
N LEU A 256 1.47 1.56 19.26
CA LEU A 256 2.93 1.54 19.27
C LEU A 256 3.45 0.65 20.38
N ASN A 257 4.49 -0.11 20.06
CA ASN A 257 5.24 -0.86 21.06
C ASN A 257 6.29 0.05 21.67
N CYS A 258 6.21 0.25 22.99
CA CYS A 258 7.29 0.85 23.75
C CYS A 258 8.23 -0.26 24.24
N ILE A 259 9.53 -0.13 23.95
CA ILE A 259 10.53 -1.10 24.39
C ILE A 259 10.86 -0.82 25.86
N GLY A 260 9.95 -1.23 26.75
CA GLY A 260 10.07 -1.10 28.21
C GLY A 260 9.67 0.26 28.78
N SER A 261 9.47 0.30 30.10
CA SER A 261 9.09 1.50 30.86
C SER A 261 10.12 2.60 30.75
N ARG A 262 11.42 2.26 30.87
CA ARG A 262 12.51 3.24 30.79
C ARG A 262 12.50 4.07 29.50
N GLN A 263 12.22 3.44 28.35
CA GLN A 263 12.14 4.18 27.09
C GLN A 263 10.93 5.12 27.05
N LYS A 264 9.79 4.68 27.62
CA LYS A 264 8.58 5.50 27.75
C LYS A 264 8.88 6.75 28.57
N ASP A 265 9.50 6.56 29.74
CA ASP A 265 9.86 7.63 30.66
C ASP A 265 10.82 8.63 30.00
N GLN A 266 11.83 8.14 29.28
CA GLN A 266 12.77 9.01 28.56
C GLN A 266 12.10 9.80 27.44
N ILE A 267 11.13 9.22 26.73
CA ILE A 267 10.42 9.86 25.63
C ILE A 267 9.35 10.84 26.15
N SER A 268 8.84 10.66 27.37
CA SER A 268 7.88 11.55 28.02
C SER A 268 8.51 12.62 28.91
N ASP A 269 9.79 12.49 29.29
CA ASP A 269 10.49 13.50 30.09
C ASP A 269 10.79 14.75 29.25
N LEU A 270 10.13 15.88 29.55
CA LEU A 270 10.30 17.15 28.84
C LEU A 270 11.63 17.85 29.16
N ASN A 271 12.25 17.52 30.30
CA ASN A 271 13.39 18.25 30.85
C ASN A 271 14.73 17.53 30.63
N ASN A 272 14.70 16.25 30.24
CA ASN A 272 15.88 15.43 30.04
C ASN A 272 15.83 14.67 28.71
N HIS A 273 16.95 14.07 28.30
CA HIS A 273 17.03 13.20 27.12
C HIS A 273 16.51 13.87 25.83
N HIS A 274 16.97 15.08 25.51
CA HIS A 274 16.49 15.83 24.34
C HIS A 274 16.73 15.09 23.01
N ASP A 275 17.71 14.19 22.97
CA ASP A 275 18.02 13.32 21.83
C ASP A 275 17.08 12.10 21.71
N ILE A 276 16.29 11.82 22.75
CA ILE A 276 15.37 10.67 22.80
C ILE A 276 13.93 11.18 22.79
N PHE A 277 13.32 11.14 21.61
CA PHE A 277 11.92 11.47 21.40
C PHE A 277 11.29 10.50 20.38
N MET A 278 9.98 10.62 20.16
CA MET A 278 9.26 9.80 19.18
C MET A 278 9.87 9.98 17.77
N PHE A 279 10.05 8.88 17.03
CA PHE A 279 10.63 8.88 15.67
C PHE A 279 12.04 9.49 15.53
N HIS A 280 12.80 9.74 16.62
CA HIS A 280 14.13 10.35 16.52
C HIS A 280 15.11 9.57 15.61
N ARG A 281 14.88 8.26 15.39
CA ARG A 281 15.72 7.44 14.51
C ARG A 281 15.38 7.53 13.02
N CYS A 282 14.23 8.07 12.65
CA CYS A 282 13.77 8.16 11.25
C CYS A 282 13.21 9.56 10.88
N SER A 283 13.53 10.59 11.68
CA SER A 283 12.95 11.93 11.55
C SER A 283 13.83 12.95 10.84
N LYS A 284 14.90 12.54 10.15
CA LYS A 284 15.85 13.51 9.57
C LYS A 284 15.25 14.41 8.47
N ALA A 285 14.28 13.90 7.73
CA ALA A 285 13.68 14.57 6.58
C ALA A 285 12.14 14.65 6.69
N LEU A 286 11.56 14.46 7.88
CA LEU A 286 10.11 14.46 8.03
C LEU A 286 9.54 15.85 7.75
N GLU A 287 8.48 15.87 6.95
CA GLU A 287 7.74 17.05 6.51
C GLU A 287 6.30 17.00 7.07
N ARG A 288 5.70 15.80 7.11
CA ARG A 288 4.30 15.56 7.51
C ARG A 288 4.17 14.35 8.42
N VAL A 289 3.49 14.50 9.55
CA VAL A 289 3.22 13.38 10.47
C VAL A 289 1.77 13.41 10.96
N SER A 290 1.07 12.28 10.88
CA SER A 290 -0.26 12.05 11.45
C SER A 290 -0.23 10.83 12.37
N ILE A 291 -0.62 11.03 13.63
CA ILE A 291 -0.65 10.00 14.68
C ILE A 291 -1.90 10.11 15.55
N ARG A 292 -3.05 10.41 14.93
CA ARG A 292 -4.30 10.63 15.64
C ARG A 292 -4.82 9.34 16.26
N ASN A 293 -5.37 9.42 17.47
CA ASN A 293 -5.92 8.32 18.25
C ASN A 293 -4.93 7.15 18.40
N MET A 294 -3.66 7.48 18.59
CA MET A 294 -2.58 6.50 18.72
C MET A 294 -2.45 6.05 20.19
N LYS A 295 -2.16 4.77 20.41
CA LYS A 295 -2.11 4.18 21.76
C LYS A 295 -0.78 3.52 22.08
N PHE A 296 -0.44 3.42 23.36
CA PHE A 296 0.66 2.59 23.83
C PHE A 296 0.20 1.16 24.08
N LYS A 297 0.90 0.21 23.47
CA LYS A 297 0.73 -1.21 23.78
C LYS A 297 1.74 -1.64 24.85
N GLY A 298 1.23 -2.11 26.00
CA GLY A 298 2.06 -2.70 27.06
C GLY A 298 2.69 -4.02 26.60
N TYR A 299 4.00 -4.19 26.82
CA TYR A 299 4.77 -5.30 26.23
C TYR A 299 4.73 -6.60 27.07
N LEU A 300 4.27 -6.56 28.34
CA LEU A 300 4.73 -7.56 29.33
C LEU A 300 3.72 -8.08 30.36
N SER A 301 2.43 -7.73 30.32
CA SER A 301 1.49 -8.46 31.17
C SER A 301 1.02 -9.71 30.43
N VAL A 302 1.33 -10.88 30.99
CA VAL A 302 0.73 -12.16 30.57
C VAL A 302 -0.79 -12.15 30.85
N ASP A 303 -1.24 -11.23 31.69
CA ASP A 303 -2.65 -10.96 31.92
C ASP A 303 -3.19 -10.04 30.81
N ASP A 304 -4.12 -10.58 30.01
CA ASP A 304 -4.81 -9.96 28.86
C ASP A 304 -5.64 -8.68 29.20
N ASN A 305 -5.50 -8.15 30.41
CA ASN A 305 -6.41 -7.15 30.98
C ASN A 305 -5.81 -5.75 31.14
N TYR A 306 -4.67 -5.45 30.48
CA TYR A 306 -4.19 -4.07 30.44
C TYR A 306 -4.90 -3.30 29.33
N ASP A 307 -5.65 -2.30 29.77
CA ASP A 307 -6.21 -1.27 28.92
C ASP A 307 -5.06 -0.58 28.16
N ASP A 308 -5.21 -0.45 26.84
CA ASP A 308 -4.30 0.36 26.04
C ASP A 308 -4.22 1.76 26.64
N GLU A 309 -3.02 2.19 27.02
CA GLU A 309 -2.83 3.52 27.60
C GLU A 309 -2.81 4.58 26.51
N ASP A 310 -3.56 5.66 26.75
CA ASP A 310 -3.53 6.83 25.88
C ASP A 310 -2.13 7.47 25.86
N PHE A 311 -1.82 8.06 24.72
CA PHE A 311 -0.54 8.72 24.53
C PHE A 311 -0.44 9.98 25.38
N THR A 312 0.57 10.07 26.25
CA THR A 312 0.71 11.24 27.12
C THR A 312 1.03 12.50 26.31
N GLN A 313 0.45 13.64 26.70
CA GLN A 313 0.68 14.94 26.06
C GLN A 313 2.17 15.31 26.02
N ASN A 314 2.94 14.95 27.05
CA ASN A 314 4.37 15.24 27.11
C ASN A 314 5.14 14.63 25.94
N VAL A 315 4.77 13.44 25.48
CA VAL A 315 5.45 12.80 24.34
C VAL A 315 5.20 13.59 23.05
N LEU A 316 3.96 14.04 22.84
CA LEU A 316 3.59 14.86 21.68
C LEU A 316 4.31 16.22 21.72
N ILE A 317 4.32 16.89 22.87
CA ILE A 317 5.03 18.16 23.07
C ILE A 317 6.53 17.98 22.79
N LYS A 318 7.14 16.92 23.35
CA LYS A 318 8.58 16.64 23.15
C LYS A 318 8.90 16.38 21.68
N PHE A 319 8.04 15.64 20.98
CA PHE A 319 8.19 15.43 19.55
C PHE A 319 8.18 16.76 18.77
N VAL A 320 7.19 17.61 18.97
CA VAL A 320 7.08 18.89 18.24
C VAL A 320 8.29 19.80 18.51
N ARG A 321 8.74 19.88 19.77
CA ARG A 321 9.93 20.67 20.15
C ARG A 321 11.20 20.20 19.46
N ASN A 322 11.40 18.89 19.33
CA ASN A 322 12.63 18.29 18.79
C ASN A 322 12.53 17.84 17.33
N ALA A 323 11.36 17.98 16.71
CA ALA A 323 11.14 17.63 15.32
C ALA A 323 12.10 18.40 14.38
N PRO A 324 12.49 17.80 13.25
CA PRO A 324 13.38 18.45 12.29
C PRO A 324 12.79 19.79 11.81
N PRO A 325 13.63 20.74 11.37
CA PRO A 325 13.14 22.00 10.80
C PRO A 325 12.27 21.82 9.54
N SER A 326 12.41 20.69 8.85
CA SER A 326 11.58 20.34 7.68
C SER A 326 10.13 20.02 8.03
N LEU A 327 9.83 19.67 9.29
CA LEU A 327 8.47 19.33 9.69
C LEU A 327 7.63 20.61 9.69
N HIS A 328 6.61 20.65 8.83
CA HIS A 328 5.72 21.80 8.69
C HIS A 328 4.24 21.43 8.90
N TRP A 329 3.92 20.14 9.04
CA TRP A 329 2.56 19.67 9.27
C TRP A 329 2.54 18.53 10.28
N PHE A 330 1.75 18.66 11.35
CA PHE A 330 1.61 17.65 12.38
C PHE A 330 0.18 17.54 12.88
N ARG A 331 -0.37 16.32 12.82
CA ARG A 331 -1.71 15.98 13.31
C ARG A 331 -1.65 14.93 14.42
N SER A 332 -2.27 15.22 15.55
CA SER A 332 -2.24 14.36 16.75
C SER A 332 -3.37 14.71 17.71
N ASP A 333 -3.51 14.00 18.83
CA ASP A 333 -4.47 14.34 19.89
C ASP A 333 -3.91 15.36 20.90
N LEU A 334 -3.20 16.40 20.42
CA LEU A 334 -2.70 17.46 21.29
C LEU A 334 -3.87 18.24 21.91
N ALA A 335 -3.79 18.50 23.21
CA ALA A 335 -4.76 19.37 23.88
C ALA A 335 -4.68 20.80 23.29
N PRO A 336 -5.81 21.54 23.20
CA PRO A 336 -5.84 22.89 22.63
C PRO A 336 -4.84 23.87 23.27
N ASP A 337 -4.64 23.78 24.58
CA ASP A 337 -3.68 24.62 25.31
C ASP A 337 -2.24 24.32 24.89
N ASN A 338 -1.91 23.04 24.68
CA ASN A 338 -0.59 22.61 24.20
C ASN A 338 -0.36 23.04 22.74
N ILE A 339 -1.39 23.01 21.89
CA ILE A 339 -1.30 23.57 20.53
C ILE A 339 -0.99 25.05 20.58
N THR A 340 -1.69 25.80 21.44
CA THR A 340 -1.50 27.25 21.57
C THR A 340 -0.08 27.57 22.01
N MET A 341 0.44 26.86 23.01
CA MET A 341 1.83 26.97 23.47
C MET A 341 2.83 26.61 22.36
N LEU A 342 2.68 25.47 21.70
CA LEU A 342 3.61 24.99 20.67
C LEU A 342 3.62 25.87 19.42
N ARG A 343 2.52 26.55 19.07
CA ARG A 343 2.49 27.55 18.00
C ARG A 343 3.38 28.74 18.29
N MET A 344 3.53 29.12 19.56
CA MET A 344 4.45 30.19 19.96
C MET A 344 5.92 29.73 19.87
N GLU A 345 6.21 28.47 20.21
CA GLU A 345 7.57 27.91 20.19
C GLU A 345 8.04 27.50 18.77
N ARG A 346 7.12 26.99 17.95
CA ARG A 346 7.38 26.42 16.62
C ARG A 346 6.34 26.92 15.60
N PRO A 347 6.29 28.23 15.29
CA PRO A 347 5.27 28.83 14.42
C PRO A 347 5.28 28.31 12.98
N GLY A 348 6.37 27.68 12.52
CA GLY A 348 6.47 27.08 11.19
C GLY A 348 5.74 25.73 11.03
N ILE A 349 5.11 25.21 12.08
CA ILE A 349 4.39 23.93 12.06
C ILE A 349 2.89 24.17 12.13
N GLU A 350 2.16 23.67 11.13
CA GLU A 350 0.71 23.56 11.20
C GLU A 350 0.32 22.40 12.14
N LEU A 351 -0.22 22.74 13.31
CA LEU A 351 -0.68 21.80 14.34
C LEU A 351 -2.20 21.59 14.24
N LEU A 352 -2.62 20.33 14.07
CA LEU A 352 -4.02 19.90 13.89
C LEU A 352 -4.41 18.76 14.84
N ASN A 353 -5.72 18.63 15.09
CA ASN A 353 -6.34 17.55 15.87
C ASN A 353 -7.03 16.45 15.03
#